data_AF-A0A2V7HCI5-F1
#
_entry.id   AF-A0A2V7HCI5-F1
#
_cell.length_a   1.000
_cell.length_b   1.000
_cell.length_c   1.000
_cell.angle_alpha   90.00
_cell.angle_beta   90.00
_cell.angle_gamma   90.00
#
_symmetry.space_group_name_H-M   'P 1'
#
loop_
_entity.id
_entity.type
_entity.pdbx_description
1 polymer ?
#
loop_
_entity_poly.entity_id
_entity_poly.type
_entity_poly.pdbx_seq_one_letter_code
_entity_poly.pdbx_strand_id
1 'polypeptide(L)' 'MLTAEENAQLTRVGPGTLMGELVRQYWIPVVQSSELAAGGRPKRVR' A
#
# COMPACT_ATOMS: atom_id res chain seq x y z
N MET A 1 2.52 -7.00 24.69
CA MET A 1 2.78 -7.35 23.27
C MET A 1 1.54 -7.99 22.70
N LEU A 2 1.30 -7.84 21.39
CA LEU A 2 0.19 -8.51 20.70
C LEU A 2 0.41 -10.03 20.67
N THR A 3 -0.68 -10.79 20.65
CA THR A 3 -0.67 -12.21 20.34
C THR A 3 -0.26 -12.44 18.87
N ALA A 4 0.15 -13.67 18.55
CA ALA A 4 0.50 -14.04 17.18
C ALA A 4 -0.71 -13.86 16.22
N GLU A 5 -1.92 -14.15 16.69
CA GLU A 5 -3.15 -14.01 15.91
C GLU A 5 -3.48 -12.55 15.62
N GLU A 6 -3.44 -11.69 16.64
CA GLU A 6 -3.65 -10.24 16.45
C GLU A 6 -2.63 -9.64 15.49
N ASN A 7 -1.36 -10.06 15.62
CA ASN A 7 -0.31 -9.59 14.72
C ASN A 7 -0.56 -10.06 13.27
N ALA A 8 -1.03 -11.30 13.06
CA ALA A 8 -1.37 -11.80 11.74
C ALA A 8 -2.52 -11.00 11.10
N GLN A 9 -3.53 -10.62 11.87
CA GLN A 9 -4.64 -9.79 11.39
C GLN A 9 -4.18 -8.39 10.98
N LEU A 10 -3.29 -7.77 11.76
CA LEU A 10 -2.84 -6.39 11.56
C LEU A 10 -1.71 -6.20 10.54
N THR A 11 -1.00 -7.28 10.15
CA THR A 11 0.18 -7.15 9.27
C THR A 11 -0.02 -7.75 7.88
N ARG A 12 -1.02 -8.63 7.69
CA ARG A 12 -1.28 -9.23 6.38
C ARG A 12 -2.08 -8.30 5.49
N VAL A 13 -1.49 -7.94 4.36
CA VAL A 13 -2.12 -7.17 3.29
C VAL A 13 -2.30 -8.06 2.06
N GLY A 14 -3.40 -7.85 1.33
CA GLY A 14 -3.74 -8.63 0.14
C GLY A 14 -5.26 -8.72 -0.06
N PRO A 15 -5.73 -9.30 -1.17
CA PRO A 15 -7.16 -9.52 -1.39
C PRO A 15 -7.79 -10.32 -0.23
N GLY A 16 -8.88 -9.81 0.34
CA GLY A 16 -9.64 -10.51 1.39
C GLY A 16 -9.00 -10.49 2.79
N THR A 17 -7.89 -9.78 3.00
CA THR A 17 -7.37 -9.56 4.36
C THR A 17 -7.97 -8.29 4.96
N LEU A 18 -8.14 -8.28 6.28
CA LEU A 18 -8.69 -7.13 7.01
C LEU A 18 -7.93 -5.84 6.68
N MET A 19 -6.60 -5.87 6.78
CA MET A 19 -5.78 -4.71 6.48
C MET A 19 -5.66 -4.42 4.98
N GLY A 20 -5.86 -5.41 4.11
CA GLY A 20 -5.95 -5.21 2.68
C GLY A 20 -7.18 -4.39 2.29
N GLU A 21 -8.35 -4.71 2.86
CA GLU A 21 -9.58 -3.94 2.66
C GLU A 21 -9.48 -2.54 3.29
N LEU A 22 -8.90 -2.43 4.48
CA LEU A 22 -8.70 -1.13 5.14
C LEU A 22 -7.82 -0.19 4.30
N VAL A 23 -6.66 -0.66 3.84
CA VAL A 23 -5.67 0.18 3.13
C VAL A 23 -6.22 0.71 1.79
N ARG A 24 -7.17 0.00 1.15
CA ARG A 24 -7.85 0.45 -0.08
C ARG A 24 -8.74 1.67 0.10
N GLN A 25 -9.09 2.01 1.33
CA GLN A 25 -9.89 3.18 1.66
C GLN A 25 -9.05 4.47 1.70
N TYR A 26 -7.73 4.36 1.53
CA TYR A 26 -6.79 5.48 1.64
C TYR A 26 -5.99 5.70 0.34
N TRP A 27 -5.64 6.96 0.10
CA TRP A 27 -4.66 7.31 -0.92
C TRP A 27 -3.24 7.07 -0.41
N ILE A 28 -2.47 6.30 -1.18
CA ILE A 28 -1.10 5.94 -0.83
C ILE A 28 -0.16 6.55 -1.87
N PRO A 29 0.81 7.39 -1.46
CA PRO A 29 1.84 7.86 -2.37
C PRO A 29 2.76 6.70 -2.74
N VAL A 30 3.00 6.51 -4.03
CA VAL A 30 3.80 5.38 -4.55
C VAL A 30 5.03 5.82 -5.37
N VAL A 31 5.17 7.13 -5.62
CA VAL A 31 6.27 7.75 -6.38
C VAL A 31 6.54 9.13 -5.80
N GLN A 32 7.80 9.58 -5.78
CA GLN A 32 8.15 10.94 -5.39
C GLN A 32 7.96 11.91 -6.55
N SER A 33 7.54 13.15 -6.28
CA SER A 33 7.30 14.16 -7.31
C SER A 33 8.55 14.45 -8.17
N SER A 34 9.75 14.40 -7.59
CA SER A 34 11.03 14.61 -8.29
C SER A 34 11.38 13.51 -9.31
N GLU A 35 10.73 12.34 -9.21
CA GLU A 35 10.94 11.23 -10.15
C GLU A 35 10.07 11.33 -11.40
N LEU A 36 9.19 12.33 -11.49
CA LEU A 36 8.27 12.55 -12.60
C LEU A 36 8.63 13.84 -13.36
N ALA A 37 8.88 13.71 -14.66
CA ALA A 37 9.05 14.85 -15.54
C ALA A 37 7.72 15.24 -16.21
N ALA A 38 7.43 16.53 -16.31
CA ALA A 38 6.30 17.04 -17.07
C ALA A 38 6.41 16.59 -18.55
N GLY A 39 5.35 15.98 -19.09
CA GLY A 39 5.36 15.40 -20.43
C GLY A 39 6.24 14.16 -20.60
N GLY A 40 6.81 13.64 -19.51
CA GLY A 40 7.67 12.46 -19.51
C GLY A 40 6.91 11.15 -19.76
N ARG A 41 7.67 10.06 -19.92
CA ARG A 41 7.09 8.72 -20.09
C ARG A 41 6.39 8.26 -18.80
N PRO A 42 5.27 7.51 -18.89
CA PRO A 42 4.63 6.92 -17.72
C PRO A 42 5.60 6.04 -16.91
N LYS A 43 5.65 6.23 -15.59
CA LYS A 43 6.43 5.40 -14.67
C LYS A 43 5.57 4.23 -14.19
N ARG A 44 6.04 3.00 -14.46
CA ARG A 44 5.38 1.78 -13.97
C ARG A 44 5.75 1.56 -12.50
N VAL A 45 4.74 1.35 -11.66
CA VAL A 45 4.88 0.92 -10.26
C VAL A 45 4.36 -0.51 -10.14
N ARG A 46 4.98 -1.32 -9.28
CA ARG A 46 4.54 -2.68 -8.94
C ARG A 46 4.29 -2.78 -7.45
#